data_AF-A0A967I6I6-F1
#
_entry.id   AF-A0A967I6I6-F1
#
_cell.length_a   1.000
_cell.length_b   1.000
_cell.length_c   1.000
_cell.angle_alpha   90.00
_cell.angle_beta   90.00
_cell.angle_gamma   90.00
#
_symmetry.space_group_name_H-M   'P 1'
#
loop_
_entity.id
_entity.type
_entity.pdbx_description
1 polymer ?
#
loop_
_entity_poly.entity_id
_entity_poly.type
_entity_poly.pdbx_seq_one_letter_code
_entity_poly.pdbx_strand_id
1 'polypeptide(L)'
;MSLEKGLPIGTGLGSSACSVVATLEALNRFHRHPLGAAELFGLMAEMEGGISGGIHTDNIGPCLYGGLRLCAPGSATTHALPWPAPWRVVVSWPGTRVETRDARQVLPEQVPLRTAVRQGASFASFVHALHSGDVTLAADSLVDLLAEPHRKKLLPGFEEAKRALADLGARAVGISGSGPSL
;
A
#
# COMPACT_ATOMS: atom_id res chain seq x y z
N MET A 1 18.37 21.03 -7.68
CA MET A 1 17.79 19.97 -6.83
C MET A 1 18.40 18.64 -7.25
N SER A 2 18.75 17.78 -6.29
CA SER A 2 19.23 16.41 -6.53
C SER A 2 18.29 15.43 -5.83
N LEU A 3 18.08 14.25 -6.43
CA LEU A 3 17.26 13.19 -5.85
C LEU A 3 18.12 11.93 -5.69
N GLU A 4 18.24 11.44 -4.47
CA GLU A 4 18.85 10.14 -4.18
C GLU A 4 17.76 9.08 -4.09
N LYS A 5 17.84 8.05 -4.93
CA LYS A 5 16.86 6.97 -4.97
C LYS A 5 17.32 5.80 -4.10
N GLY A 6 16.85 5.78 -2.85
CA GLY A 6 17.08 4.67 -1.91
C GLY A 6 16.21 3.43 -2.16
N LEU A 7 15.21 3.51 -3.04
CA LEU A 7 14.31 2.40 -3.36
C LEU A 7 14.28 2.09 -4.86
N PRO A 8 14.44 0.82 -5.26
CA PRO A 8 14.28 0.40 -6.65
C PRO A 8 12.85 0.68 -7.16
N ILE A 9 12.74 1.02 -8.44
CA ILE A 9 11.47 1.34 -9.12
C ILE A 9 10.73 0.03 -9.45
N GLY A 10 9.39 0.05 -9.39
CA GLY A 10 8.56 -1.10 -9.78
C GLY A 10 8.66 -2.28 -8.82
N THR A 11 8.88 -2.01 -7.53
CA THR A 11 9.13 -3.04 -6.51
C THR A 11 7.97 -3.29 -5.56
N GLY A 12 6.92 -2.47 -5.61
CA GLY A 12 5.80 -2.51 -4.66
C GLY A 12 6.03 -1.70 -3.38
N LEU A 13 7.20 -1.08 -3.21
CA LEU A 13 7.59 -0.36 -1.99
C LEU A 13 7.32 1.16 -2.01
N GLY A 14 6.43 1.64 -2.89
CA GLY A 14 6.10 3.07 -2.96
C GLY A 14 7.22 3.97 -3.48
N SER A 15 8.12 3.47 -4.33
CA SER A 15 9.28 4.25 -4.84
C SER A 15 8.88 5.56 -5.54
N SER A 16 7.77 5.60 -6.29
CA SER A 16 7.22 6.83 -6.90
C SER A 16 6.73 7.81 -5.83
N ALA A 17 5.89 7.33 -4.93
CA ALA A 17 5.36 8.11 -3.81
C ALA A 17 6.47 8.74 -2.96
N CYS A 18 7.54 8.01 -2.63
CA CYS A 18 8.69 8.56 -1.90
C CYS A 18 9.34 9.74 -2.64
N SER A 19 9.48 9.64 -3.96
CA SER A 19 10.02 10.74 -4.76
C SER A 19 9.09 11.95 -4.81
N VAL A 20 7.79 11.73 -4.96
CA VAL A 20 6.77 12.80 -4.96
C VAL A 20 6.75 13.51 -3.61
N VAL A 21 6.64 12.75 -2.51
CA VAL A 21 6.60 13.28 -1.14
C VAL A 21 7.88 14.04 -0.82
N ALA A 22 9.05 13.44 -1.04
CA ALA A 22 10.33 14.08 -0.74
C ALA A 22 10.52 15.38 -1.54
N THR A 23 10.14 15.39 -2.81
CA THR A 23 10.28 16.56 -3.68
C THR A 23 9.37 17.70 -3.24
N LEU A 24 8.07 17.42 -3.11
CA LEU A 24 7.09 18.46 -2.82
C LEU A 24 7.22 18.99 -1.39
N GLU A 25 7.54 18.14 -0.42
CA GLU A 25 7.83 18.57 0.95
C GLU A 25 9.10 19.44 1.00
N ALA A 26 10.17 19.05 0.31
CA ALA A 26 11.41 19.84 0.26
C ALA A 26 11.18 21.20 -0.39
N LEU A 27 10.44 21.27 -1.51
CA LEU A 27 10.11 22.51 -2.18
C LEU A 27 9.20 23.41 -1.32
N ASN A 28 8.17 22.84 -0.70
CA ASN A 28 7.27 23.60 0.18
C ASN A 28 8.06 24.21 1.34
N ARG A 29 8.93 23.44 1.99
CA ARG A 29 9.83 23.94 3.04
C ARG A 29 10.80 25.01 2.54
N PHE A 30 11.45 24.79 1.39
CA PHE A 30 12.39 25.74 0.80
C PHE A 30 11.75 27.11 0.54
N HIS A 31 10.49 27.11 0.11
CA HIS A 31 9.71 28.32 -0.13
C HIS A 31 8.96 28.86 1.11
N ARG A 32 9.28 28.39 2.32
CA ARG A 32 8.68 28.81 3.60
C ARG A 32 7.19 28.46 3.72
N HIS A 33 6.81 27.26 3.30
CA HIS A 33 5.46 26.70 3.38
C HIS A 33 4.37 27.54 2.69
N PRO A 34 4.50 27.86 1.39
CA PRO A 34 3.45 28.57 0.65
C PRO A 34 2.15 27.76 0.53
N LEU A 35 2.21 26.43 0.62
CA LEU A 35 1.05 25.55 0.57
C LEU A 35 0.71 25.01 1.97
N GLY A 36 -0.58 25.02 2.31
CA GLY A 36 -1.11 24.33 3.48
C GLY A 36 -1.06 22.81 3.32
N ALA A 37 -1.24 22.07 4.42
CA ALA A 37 -1.13 20.62 4.43
C ALA A 37 -2.08 19.91 3.45
N ALA A 38 -3.34 20.37 3.37
CA ALA A 38 -4.34 19.79 2.47
C ALA A 38 -4.02 20.06 0.99
N GLU A 39 -3.56 21.27 0.66
CA GLU A 39 -3.18 21.65 -0.71
C GLU A 39 -1.95 20.87 -1.17
N LEU A 40 -0.94 20.76 -0.30
CA LEU A 40 0.27 19.99 -0.57
C LEU A 40 -0.06 18.51 -0.79
N PHE A 41 -0.91 17.93 0.06
CA PHE A 41 -1.34 16.54 -0.08
C PHE A 41 -2.13 16.31 -1.36
N GLY A 42 -3.04 17.22 -1.73
CA GLY A 42 -3.78 17.17 -2.99
C GLY A 42 -2.84 17.18 -4.20
N LEU A 43 -1.84 18.07 -4.19
CA LEU A 43 -0.82 18.13 -5.24
C LEU A 43 0.00 16.83 -5.33
N MET A 44 0.41 16.26 -4.20
CA MET A 44 1.12 14.97 -4.17
C MET A 44 0.27 13.84 -4.77
N ALA A 45 -1.03 13.80 -4.45
CA ALA A 45 -1.95 12.80 -4.97
C ALA A 45 -2.17 12.94 -6.50
N GLU A 46 -2.27 14.18 -7.01
CA GLU A 46 -2.38 14.46 -8.44
C GLU A 46 -1.13 14.01 -9.21
N MET A 47 0.07 14.32 -8.67
CA MET A 47 1.33 13.93 -9.30
C MET A 47 1.50 12.40 -9.37
N GLU A 48 1.16 11.68 -8.31
CA GLU A 48 1.15 10.20 -8.33
C GLU A 48 0.10 9.64 -9.30
N GLY A 49 -1.00 10.39 -9.46
CA GLY A 49 -2.06 10.15 -10.45
C GLY A 49 -1.54 10.05 -11.87
N GLY A 50 -0.78 11.07 -12.29
CA GLY A 50 -0.18 11.15 -13.63
C GLY A 50 0.84 10.05 -13.94
N ILE A 51 1.51 9.51 -12.91
CA ILE A 51 2.52 8.45 -13.07
C ILE A 51 1.85 7.07 -13.20
N SER A 52 0.89 6.79 -12.33
CA SER A 52 0.35 5.43 -12.21
C SER A 52 -0.88 5.17 -13.09
N GLY A 53 -1.53 6.21 -13.62
CA GLY A 53 -2.75 6.12 -14.42
C GLY A 53 -4.05 6.18 -13.59
N GLY A 54 -3.97 6.75 -12.39
CA GLY A 54 -5.12 6.98 -11.50
C GLY A 54 -4.64 7.54 -10.17
N ILE A 55 -5.46 8.33 -9.49
CA ILE A 55 -5.08 8.96 -8.21
C ILE A 55 -5.13 7.92 -7.08
N HIS A 56 -4.00 7.71 -6.41
CA HIS A 56 -3.88 6.78 -5.28
C HIS A 56 -3.17 7.47 -4.12
N THR A 57 -3.82 7.52 -2.96
CA THR A 57 -3.31 8.18 -1.76
C THR A 57 -2.76 7.19 -0.73
N ASP A 58 -2.89 5.89 -0.99
CA ASP A 58 -2.49 4.78 -0.12
C ASP A 58 -0.97 4.66 0.07
N ASN A 59 -0.16 5.11 -0.89
CA ASN A 59 1.30 5.24 -0.72
C ASN A 59 1.73 6.64 -0.23
N ILE A 60 1.08 7.70 -0.72
CA ILE A 60 1.40 9.08 -0.34
C ILE A 60 1.10 9.33 1.14
N GLY A 61 -0.07 8.90 1.62
CA GLY A 61 -0.54 9.06 3.00
C GLY A 61 0.46 8.56 4.05
N PRO A 62 0.80 7.27 4.07
CA PRO A 62 1.76 6.74 5.04
C PRO A 62 3.19 7.26 4.79
N CYS A 63 3.59 7.56 3.55
CA CYS A 63 4.91 8.14 3.27
C CYS A 63 5.05 9.56 3.85
N LEU A 64 4.00 10.39 3.78
CA LEU A 64 4.02 11.76 4.30
C LEU A 64 3.78 11.82 5.81
N TYR A 65 2.75 11.11 6.29
CA TYR A 65 2.27 11.27 7.66
C TYR A 65 2.72 10.15 8.61
N GLY A 66 3.40 9.12 8.11
CA GLY A 66 3.82 7.96 8.88
C GLY A 66 2.66 7.06 9.36
N GLY A 67 3.04 5.91 9.91
CA GLY A 67 2.13 4.94 10.49
C GLY A 67 1.26 4.21 9.47
N LEU A 68 0.21 3.55 9.97
CA LEU A 68 -0.82 2.90 9.16
C LEU A 68 -1.93 3.91 8.84
N ARG A 69 -2.29 4.03 7.56
CA ARG A 69 -3.25 5.03 7.09
C ARG A 69 -4.41 4.39 6.32
N LEU A 70 -5.63 4.74 6.72
CA LEU A 70 -6.82 4.49 5.93
C LEU A 70 -7.01 5.62 4.91
N CYS A 71 -6.96 5.26 3.63
CA CYS A 71 -7.04 6.18 2.50
C CYS A 71 -8.26 5.82 1.64
N ALA A 72 -9.33 6.62 1.72
CA ALA A 72 -10.50 6.41 0.87
C ALA A 72 -10.23 6.96 -0.55
N PRO A 73 -10.59 6.22 -1.61
CA PRO A 73 -10.45 6.72 -2.99
C PRO A 73 -11.16 8.07 -3.18
N GLY A 74 -10.49 9.02 -3.84
CA GLY A 74 -11.02 10.38 -4.07
C GLY A 74 -11.05 11.28 -2.82
N SER A 75 -10.63 10.79 -1.65
CA SER A 75 -10.52 11.62 -0.46
C SER A 75 -9.23 12.44 -0.46
N ALA A 76 -9.35 13.72 -0.10
CA ALA A 76 -8.23 14.62 0.18
C ALA A 76 -7.65 14.40 1.60
N THR A 77 -8.19 13.46 2.37
CA THR A 77 -7.78 13.16 3.74
C THR A 77 -7.50 11.69 3.94
N THR A 78 -6.62 11.41 4.90
CA THR A 78 -6.31 10.05 5.36
C THR A 78 -6.51 9.98 6.87
N HIS A 79 -6.88 8.81 7.37
CA HIS A 79 -7.10 8.59 8.79
C HIS A 79 -6.00 7.70 9.37
N ALA A 80 -5.42 8.11 10.50
CA ALA A 80 -4.48 7.25 11.23
C ALA A 80 -5.24 6.06 11.80
N LEU A 81 -4.69 4.86 11.58
CA LEU A 81 -5.14 3.64 12.25
C LEU A 81 -4.12 3.24 13.32
N PRO A 82 -4.56 2.64 14.44
CA PRO A 82 -3.65 2.10 15.45
C PRO A 82 -2.70 1.08 14.84
N TRP A 83 -1.41 1.15 15.18
CA TRP A 83 -0.45 0.11 14.84
C TRP A 83 -0.53 -1.02 15.88
N PRO A 84 -0.66 -2.29 15.46
CA PRO A 84 -0.58 -3.41 16.39
C PRO A 84 0.84 -3.53 16.96
N ALA A 85 1.05 -3.08 18.19
CA ALA A 85 2.36 -3.01 18.84
C ALA A 85 3.23 -4.29 18.74
N PRO A 86 2.71 -5.54 18.83
CA PRO A 86 3.56 -6.72 18.76
C PRO A 86 3.99 -7.10 17.33
N TRP A 87 3.46 -6.45 16.29
CA TRP A 87 3.76 -6.82 14.92
C TRP A 87 5.16 -6.39 14.49
N ARG A 88 5.82 -7.30 13.77
CA ARG A 88 7.05 -7.03 13.02
C ARG A 88 6.74 -7.24 11.55
N VAL A 89 7.10 -6.26 10.72
CA VAL A 89 6.97 -6.37 9.27
C VAL A 89 8.31 -6.81 8.72
N VAL A 90 8.30 -7.88 7.95
CA VAL A 90 9.43 -8.32 7.14
C VAL A 90 9.08 -8.00 5.69
N VAL A 91 9.97 -7.29 5.01
CA VAL A 91 9.81 -6.97 3.59
C VAL A 91 10.87 -7.72 2.81
N SER A 92 10.47 -8.44 1.77
CA SER A 92 11.40 -9.14 0.88
C SER A 92 11.18 -8.72 -0.56
N TRP A 93 12.22 -8.12 -1.16
CA TRP A 93 12.25 -7.81 -2.59
C TRP A 93 13.01 -8.91 -3.33
N PRO A 94 12.37 -9.65 -4.26
CA PRO A 94 12.99 -10.79 -4.94
C PRO A 94 14.01 -10.42 -6.04
N GLY A 95 14.39 -9.14 -6.17
CA GLY A 95 15.30 -8.66 -7.22
C GLY A 95 14.64 -8.42 -8.58
N THR A 96 13.35 -8.72 -8.74
CA THR A 96 12.57 -8.50 -9.97
C THR A 96 11.73 -7.23 -9.89
N ARG A 97 11.11 -6.83 -11.00
CA ARG A 97 10.23 -5.66 -11.07
C ARG A 97 8.93 -6.03 -11.74
N VAL A 98 7.85 -5.40 -11.30
CA VAL A 98 6.53 -5.48 -11.91
C VAL A 98 6.06 -4.06 -12.16
N GLU A 99 5.71 -3.76 -13.40
CA GLU A 99 5.15 -2.45 -13.75
C GLU A 99 3.76 -2.30 -13.11
N THR A 100 3.54 -1.19 -12.40
CA THR A 100 2.27 -0.91 -11.72
C THR A 100 1.08 -0.98 -12.67
N ARG A 101 1.29 -0.56 -13.93
CA ARG A 101 0.30 -0.64 -15.01
C ARG A 101 -0.10 -2.08 -15.31
N ASP A 102 0.86 -2.97 -15.48
CA ASP A 102 0.61 -4.37 -15.82
C ASP A 102 -0.09 -5.10 -14.65
N ALA A 103 0.33 -4.80 -13.41
CA ALA A 103 -0.33 -5.28 -12.20
C ALA A 103 -1.77 -4.75 -12.00
N ARG A 104 -2.15 -3.65 -12.66
CA ARG A 104 -3.54 -3.16 -12.72
C ARG A 104 -4.33 -3.83 -13.84
N GLN A 105 -3.72 -4.04 -15.00
CA GLN A 105 -4.38 -4.65 -16.16
C GLN A 105 -4.84 -6.10 -15.90
N VAL A 106 -4.20 -6.82 -14.97
CA VAL A 106 -4.63 -8.18 -14.59
C VAL A 106 -5.86 -8.21 -13.68
N LEU A 107 -6.28 -7.07 -13.12
CA LEU A 107 -7.42 -7.00 -12.23
C LEU A 107 -8.74 -7.05 -13.02
N PRO A 108 -9.75 -7.79 -12.54
CA PRO A 108 -11.03 -7.86 -13.22
C PRO A 108 -11.82 -6.57 -13.00
N GLU A 109 -12.61 -6.16 -13.99
CA GLU A 109 -13.54 -5.02 -13.85
C GLU A 109 -14.74 -5.33 -12.95
N GLN A 110 -15.10 -6.62 -12.83
CA GLN A 110 -16.24 -7.09 -12.05
C GLN A 110 -15.82 -8.24 -11.13
N VAL A 111 -16.36 -8.24 -9.92
CA VAL A 111 -16.19 -9.33 -8.96
C VAL A 111 -17.54 -9.90 -8.54
N PRO A 112 -17.64 -11.21 -8.24
CA PRO A 112 -18.87 -11.77 -7.70
C PRO A 112 -19.29 -11.05 -6.42
N LEU A 113 -20.60 -10.83 -6.24
CA LEU A 113 -21.14 -10.17 -5.03
C LEU A 113 -20.64 -10.84 -3.74
N ARG A 114 -20.59 -12.17 -3.71
CA ARG A 114 -20.05 -12.94 -2.58
C ARG A 114 -18.61 -12.57 -2.24
N THR A 115 -17.78 -12.26 -3.25
CA THR A 115 -16.39 -11.86 -3.06
C THR A 115 -16.33 -10.45 -2.49
N ALA A 116 -17.11 -9.52 -3.04
CA ALA A 116 -17.20 -8.16 -2.54
C ALA A 116 -17.67 -8.10 -1.07
N VAL A 117 -18.71 -8.87 -0.72
CA VAL A 117 -19.22 -8.96 0.67
C VAL A 117 -18.14 -9.49 1.61
N ARG A 118 -17.42 -10.56 1.22
CA ARG A 118 -16.34 -11.12 2.04
C ARG A 118 -15.16 -10.16 2.18
N GLN A 119 -14.74 -9.49 1.11
CA GLN A 119 -13.69 -8.49 1.19
C GLN A 119 -14.07 -7.34 2.12
N GLY A 120 -15.31 -6.83 2.00
CA GLY A 120 -15.82 -5.78 2.86
C GLY A 120 -15.86 -6.19 4.33
N ALA A 121 -16.27 -7.43 4.62
CA ALA A 121 -16.25 -7.99 5.95
C ALA A 121 -14.82 -8.08 6.51
N SER A 122 -13.87 -8.65 5.76
CA SER A 122 -12.46 -8.73 6.17
C SER A 122 -11.86 -7.34 6.45
N PHE A 123 -12.13 -6.36 5.58
CA PHE A 123 -11.67 -5.00 5.78
C PHE A 123 -12.28 -4.33 7.02
N ALA A 124 -13.59 -4.48 7.23
CA ALA A 124 -14.26 -3.94 8.42
C ALA A 124 -13.77 -4.61 9.71
N SER A 125 -13.57 -5.93 9.69
CA SER A 125 -12.99 -6.69 10.81
C SER A 125 -11.57 -6.25 11.11
N PHE A 126 -10.74 -5.99 10.09
CA PHE A 126 -9.39 -5.45 10.27
C PHE A 126 -9.43 -4.12 11.01
N VAL A 127 -10.20 -3.14 10.53
CA VAL A 127 -10.31 -1.82 11.16
C VAL A 127 -10.85 -1.93 12.59
N HIS A 128 -11.88 -2.73 12.82
CA HIS A 128 -12.41 -2.99 14.16
C HIS A 128 -11.34 -3.56 15.09
N ALA A 129 -10.62 -4.59 14.65
CA ALA A 129 -9.60 -5.28 15.43
C ALA A 129 -8.42 -4.38 15.82
N LEU A 130 -8.01 -3.48 14.93
CA LEU A 130 -6.99 -2.47 15.25
C LEU A 130 -7.43 -1.54 16.40
N HIS A 131 -8.68 -1.10 16.38
CA HIS A 131 -9.22 -0.21 17.41
C HIS A 131 -9.59 -0.92 18.72
N SER A 132 -9.96 -2.20 18.66
CA SER A 132 -10.23 -3.01 19.86
C SER A 132 -8.96 -3.62 20.49
N GLY A 133 -7.82 -3.55 19.80
CA GLY A 133 -6.57 -4.13 20.25
C GLY A 133 -6.47 -5.65 20.04
N ASP A 134 -7.40 -6.25 19.29
CA ASP A 134 -7.34 -7.66 18.93
C ASP A 134 -6.34 -7.89 17.78
N VAL A 135 -5.07 -7.98 18.15
CA VAL A 135 -3.96 -8.13 17.21
C VAL A 135 -4.00 -9.43 16.40
N THR A 136 -4.68 -10.47 16.92
CA THR A 136 -4.81 -11.75 16.24
C THR A 136 -5.89 -11.65 15.17
N LEU A 137 -7.08 -11.13 15.53
CA LEU A 137 -8.15 -10.89 14.56
C LEU A 137 -7.71 -9.92 13.46
N ALA A 138 -6.93 -8.89 13.81
CA ALA A 138 -6.37 -7.97 12.81
C ALA A 138 -5.50 -8.72 11.79
N ALA A 139 -4.63 -9.64 12.24
CA ALA A 139 -3.76 -10.39 11.35
C ALA A 139 -4.57 -11.38 10.49
N ASP A 140 -5.54 -12.07 11.10
CA ASP A 140 -6.43 -13.01 10.41
C ASP A 140 -7.36 -12.32 9.40
N SER A 141 -7.58 -11.02 9.55
CA SER A 141 -8.39 -10.20 8.65
C SER A 141 -7.62 -9.68 7.43
N LEU A 142 -6.28 -9.85 7.39
CA LEU A 142 -5.44 -9.46 6.24
C LEU A 142 -5.59 -10.47 5.08
N VAL A 143 -6.78 -10.47 4.49
CA VAL A 143 -7.14 -11.30 3.35
C VAL A 143 -7.50 -10.41 2.17
N ASP A 144 -6.82 -10.65 1.05
CA ASP A 144 -7.13 -10.00 -0.23
C ASP A 144 -7.75 -11.00 -1.20
N LEU A 145 -9.04 -10.81 -1.46
CA LEU A 145 -9.82 -11.58 -2.41
C LEU A 145 -9.98 -10.87 -3.76
N LEU A 146 -9.45 -9.64 -3.89
CA LEU A 146 -9.62 -8.80 -5.07
C LEU A 146 -8.37 -8.75 -5.94
N ALA A 147 -7.21 -8.43 -5.38
CA ALA A 147 -5.99 -8.21 -6.17
C ALA A 147 -5.04 -9.42 -6.15
N GLU A 148 -4.73 -9.97 -4.98
CA GLU A 148 -3.80 -11.09 -4.81
C GLU A 148 -4.09 -12.28 -5.75
N PRO A 149 -5.34 -12.78 -5.88
CA PRO A 149 -5.62 -13.94 -6.75
C PRO A 149 -5.27 -13.72 -8.22
N HIS A 150 -5.26 -12.46 -8.65
CA HIS A 150 -4.97 -12.06 -10.03
C HIS A 150 -3.49 -11.68 -10.21
N ARG A 151 -2.94 -10.92 -9.26
CA ARG A 151 -1.56 -10.43 -9.29
C ARG A 151 -0.53 -11.52 -9.06
N LYS A 152 -0.82 -12.54 -8.24
CA LYS A 152 0.14 -13.62 -7.94
C LYS A 152 0.67 -14.34 -9.19
N LYS A 153 -0.06 -14.31 -10.31
CA LYS A 153 0.38 -14.88 -11.60
C LYS A 153 1.61 -14.16 -12.18
N LEU A 154 1.82 -12.89 -11.79
CA LEU A 154 2.97 -12.08 -12.16
C LEU A 154 4.15 -12.28 -11.20
N LEU A 155 3.98 -13.07 -10.14
CA LEU A 155 4.92 -13.20 -9.03
C LEU A 155 5.43 -14.65 -8.91
N PRO A 156 6.46 -15.04 -9.67
CA PRO A 156 7.06 -16.36 -9.55
C PRO A 156 7.50 -16.63 -8.11
N GLY A 157 7.13 -17.80 -7.57
CA GLY A 157 7.51 -18.21 -6.22
C GLY A 157 6.64 -17.65 -5.08
N PHE A 158 5.62 -16.82 -5.37
CA PHE A 158 4.79 -16.18 -4.33
C PHE A 158 4.04 -17.20 -3.47
N GLU A 159 3.42 -18.22 -4.07
CA GLU A 159 2.63 -19.23 -3.35
C GLU A 159 3.52 -20.16 -2.53
N GLU A 160 4.71 -20.49 -3.04
CA GLU A 160 5.74 -21.22 -2.31
C GLU A 160 6.22 -20.42 -1.10
N ALA A 161 6.54 -19.13 -1.30
CA ALA A 161 6.98 -18.24 -0.23
C ALA A 161 5.91 -18.04 0.83
N LYS A 162 4.65 -17.82 0.43
CA LYS A 162 3.51 -17.65 1.33
C LYS A 162 3.29 -18.86 2.23
N ARG A 163 3.38 -20.07 1.68
CA ARG A 163 3.31 -21.32 2.46
C ARG A 163 4.50 -21.48 3.40
N ALA A 164 5.72 -21.32 2.90
CA ALA A 164 6.93 -21.45 3.71
C ALA A 164 6.97 -20.46 4.88
N LEU A 165 6.54 -19.22 4.65
CA LEU A 165 6.46 -18.19 5.71
C LEU A 165 5.37 -18.53 6.73
N ALA A 166 4.22 -19.03 6.30
CA ALA A 166 3.18 -19.50 7.22
C ALA A 166 3.68 -20.66 8.10
N ASP A 167 4.42 -21.61 7.53
CA ASP A 167 5.04 -22.74 8.28
C ASP A 167 6.10 -22.25 9.29
N LEU A 168 6.77 -21.13 9.01
CA LEU A 168 7.69 -20.45 9.94
C LEU A 168 6.98 -19.60 11.01
N GLY A 169 5.65 -19.53 10.99
CA GLY A 169 4.83 -18.81 11.96
C GLY A 169 4.44 -17.38 11.55
N ALA A 170 4.64 -16.98 10.29
CA ALA A 170 4.09 -15.72 9.80
C ALA A 170 2.56 -15.79 9.80
N ARG A 171 1.92 -14.88 10.55
CA ARG A 171 0.46 -14.88 10.70
C ARG A 171 -0.27 -14.34 9.47
N ALA A 172 0.36 -13.40 8.77
CA ALA A 172 -0.16 -12.83 7.53
C ALA A 172 1.00 -12.65 6.53
N VAL A 173 0.72 -12.95 5.27
CA VAL A 173 1.65 -12.76 4.15
C VAL A 173 0.83 -12.24 2.97
N GLY A 174 1.30 -11.16 2.35
CA GLY A 174 0.61 -10.51 1.25
C GLY A 174 1.59 -9.93 0.24
N ILE A 175 1.05 -9.30 -0.79
CA ILE A 175 1.84 -8.57 -1.78
C ILE A 175 1.97 -7.12 -1.29
N SER A 176 3.19 -6.58 -1.28
CA SER A 176 3.40 -5.16 -1.02
C SER A 176 3.01 -4.35 -2.26
N GLY A 177 1.93 -3.55 -2.15
CA GLY A 177 1.41 -2.75 -3.26
C GLY A 177 1.06 -3.59 -4.50
N SER A 178 1.69 -3.28 -5.63
CA SER A 178 1.56 -4.04 -6.88
C SER A 178 2.47 -5.27 -6.98
N GLY A 179 3.35 -5.48 -6.00
CA GLY A 179 4.44 -6.44 -6.07
C GLY A 179 5.67 -5.92 -6.84
N PRO A 180 6.74 -6.73 -6.96
CA PRO A 180 6.84 -8.13 -6.52
C PRO A 180 7.34 -8.32 -5.10
N SER A 181 7.54 -7.26 -4.32
CA SER A 181 7.87 -7.41 -2.91
C SER A 181 6.69 -8.01 -2.13
N LEU A 182 7.03 -8.77 -1.09
CA LEU A 182 6.12 -9.35 -0.10
C LEU A 182 6.42 -8.80 1.29
#